data_AF-A0A951SHE5-F1
#
_entry.id   AF-A0A951SHE5-F1
#
_cell.length_a   1.000
_cell.length_b   1.000
_cell.length_c   1.000
_cell.angle_alpha   90.00
_cell.angle_beta   90.00
_cell.angle_gamma   90.00
#
_symmetry.space_group_name_H-M   'P 1'
#
loop_
_entity.id
_entity.type
_entity.pdbx_description
1 polymer ?
#
loop_
_entity_poly.entity_id
_entity_poly.type
_entity_poly.pdbx_seq_one_letter_code
_entity_poly.pdbx_strand_id
1 'polypeptide(L)'
;MRKAYAAGNSLLRRLARDTEGAVILLFAFALPVMIGVVGLSLDLGRLATLNTELQDLADAAALAGAAELDGSETAIDRATLRAKTLLANDPRFATDEYAGDVHILEPVFTETLDGAPVTDPTRAHFIEVTTVSRFSNNLLMPVLGAAAQSDTAARAVAGAIQVACDVTPLMLCNPNDPADFDPDRGDMFLLKGEGGNVKYGPGTFGLLDPPGYTSSGADLTRRLLASTDPNFCFVNGVSVRTGGVSGPVDQGLNVRFDMYPNGNVDPVLLTFPPAPNVTKGLVYSATGVNCQFSADANAKPLPRDNCFYTGSCPQVGATYQGDGDWTARADEYWNANHAGKTVKPAGYGAPGFTRFDMYLWELGISDETGSPTYANMPSGGVENPRPQCYQKKSGSSAVGGADRRIFHVAVINCNDYVITGNSTPNMRPAKFAKFFLTEPAENGEIHAEFIEMLKPEKDEGILRTIVQLYR
;
A
#
# COMPACT_ATOMS: atom_id res chain seq x y z
N MET A 1 -13.77 87.98 -25.31
CA MET A 1 -12.35 87.53 -25.30
C MET A 1 -11.56 88.55 -24.51
N ARG A 2 -10.79 88.32 -23.43
CA ARG A 2 -10.27 87.16 -22.70
C ARG A 2 -10.17 87.58 -21.21
N LYS A 3 -10.83 86.88 -20.29
CA LYS A 3 -10.57 86.91 -18.84
C LYS A 3 -9.87 85.59 -18.50
N ALA A 4 -8.58 85.61 -18.20
CA ALA A 4 -7.87 84.57 -17.46
C ALA A 4 -6.38 84.92 -17.45
N TYR A 5 -5.85 85.59 -16.43
CA TYR A 5 -4.41 85.58 -16.06
C TYR A 5 -4.15 86.34 -14.73
N ALA A 6 -5.04 86.22 -13.72
CA ALA A 6 -4.85 86.93 -12.45
C ALA A 6 -5.11 86.10 -11.17
N ALA A 7 -5.32 84.78 -11.28
CA ALA A 7 -5.64 83.93 -10.13
C ALA A 7 -4.41 83.22 -9.49
N GLY A 8 -3.30 83.04 -10.23
CA GLY A 8 -2.11 82.34 -9.71
C GLY A 8 -1.32 83.14 -8.67
N ASN A 9 -1.23 84.47 -8.85
CA ASN A 9 -0.44 85.33 -7.97
C ASN A 9 -1.09 85.59 -6.60
N SER A 10 -2.41 85.42 -6.46
CA SER A 10 -3.09 85.63 -5.18
C SER A 10 -3.03 84.42 -4.25
N LEU A 11 -2.92 83.20 -4.81
CA LEU A 11 -2.82 81.97 -4.03
C LEU A 11 -1.43 81.81 -3.43
N LEU A 12 -0.38 82.06 -4.23
CA LEU A 12 1.02 82.07 -3.78
C LEU A 12 1.31 83.19 -2.76
N ARG A 13 0.70 84.38 -2.92
CA ARG A 13 0.83 85.47 -1.93
C ARG A 13 0.04 85.22 -0.64
N ARG A 14 -1.03 84.43 -0.67
CA ARG A 14 -1.75 83.99 0.54
C ARG A 14 -0.98 82.92 1.29
N LEU A 15 -0.40 81.93 0.59
CA LEU A 15 0.51 80.95 1.19
C LEU A 15 1.75 81.60 1.83
N ALA A 16 2.32 82.63 1.20
CA ALA A 16 3.49 83.33 1.72
C ALA A 16 3.23 84.27 2.92
N ARG A 17 1.96 84.59 3.22
CA ARG A 17 1.57 85.45 4.34
C ARG A 17 0.89 84.70 5.49
N ASP A 18 0.74 83.39 5.35
CA ASP A 18 0.09 82.57 6.35
C ASP A 18 1.06 82.23 7.49
N THR A 19 0.74 82.67 8.70
CA THR A 19 1.55 82.45 9.91
C THR A 19 1.15 81.16 10.65
N GLU A 20 0.23 80.36 10.11
CA GLU A 20 -0.04 78.98 10.56
C GLU A 20 1.02 77.95 10.08
N GLY A 21 2.16 78.42 9.57
CA GLY A 21 3.23 77.63 8.94
C GLY A 21 3.96 76.62 9.83
N ALA A 22 3.69 76.57 11.15
CA ALA A 22 4.21 75.51 12.02
C ALA A 22 3.68 74.13 11.60
N VAL A 23 2.45 74.05 11.09
CA VAL A 23 1.83 72.80 10.63
C VAL A 23 2.44 72.31 9.31
N ILE A 24 2.84 73.22 8.42
CA ILE A 24 3.47 72.87 7.14
C ILE A 24 4.84 72.22 7.34
N LEU A 25 5.63 72.69 8.32
CA LEU A 25 6.91 72.08 8.66
C LEU A 25 6.73 70.66 9.21
N LEU A 26 5.78 70.46 10.12
CA LEU A 26 5.42 69.13 10.62
C LEU A 26 4.95 68.22 9.48
N PHE A 27 4.12 68.72 8.58
CA PHE A 27 3.63 67.95 7.42
C PHE A 27 4.75 67.60 6.43
N ALA A 28 5.68 68.53 6.17
CA ALA A 28 6.81 68.31 5.27
C ALA A 28 7.77 67.22 5.77
N PHE A 29 7.94 67.08 7.10
CA PHE A 29 8.72 65.99 7.68
C PHE A 29 7.91 64.70 7.85
N ALA A 30 6.62 64.78 8.18
CA ALA A 30 5.77 63.61 8.39
C ALA A 30 5.39 62.91 7.09
N LEU A 31 5.16 63.64 6.00
CA LEU A 31 4.69 63.08 4.73
C LEU A 31 5.68 62.06 4.12
N PRO A 32 7.00 62.33 3.99
CA PRO A 32 7.96 61.34 3.50
C PRO A 32 8.03 60.09 4.39
N VAL A 33 7.92 60.27 5.71
CA VAL A 33 7.92 59.15 6.67
C VAL A 33 6.69 58.27 6.46
N MET A 34 5.50 58.87 6.33
CA MET A 34 4.26 58.15 6.07
C MET A 34 4.28 57.41 4.72
N ILE A 35 4.78 58.06 3.65
CA ILE A 35 4.97 57.43 2.34
C ILE A 35 5.96 56.27 2.44
N GLY A 36 7.06 56.45 3.18
CA GLY A 36 8.04 55.39 3.43
C GLY A 36 7.45 54.17 4.13
N VAL A 37 6.60 54.37 5.14
CA VAL A 37 5.91 53.29 5.86
C VAL A 37 4.91 52.56 4.97
N VAL A 38 4.11 53.30 4.19
CA VAL A 38 3.17 52.70 3.22
C VAL A 38 3.93 51.90 2.16
N GLY A 39 5.04 52.45 1.66
CA GLY A 39 5.86 51.79 0.66
C GLY A 39 6.51 50.52 1.15
N LEU A 40 7.09 50.56 2.34
CA LEU A 40 7.64 49.37 2.98
C LEU A 40 6.57 48.30 3.18
N SER A 41 5.36 48.71 3.55
CA SER A 41 4.24 47.78 3.77
C SER A 41 3.78 47.11 2.46
N LEU A 42 3.77 47.82 1.34
CA LEU A 42 3.46 47.26 0.01
C LEU A 42 4.55 46.31 -0.49
N ASP A 43 5.81 46.71 -0.36
CA ASP A 43 6.96 45.90 -0.80
C ASP A 43 7.08 44.62 0.03
N LEU A 44 6.93 44.71 1.36
CA LEU A 44 6.85 43.54 2.24
C LEU A 44 5.64 42.66 1.93
N GLY A 45 4.47 43.25 1.65
CA GLY A 45 3.27 42.50 1.28
C GLY A 45 3.45 41.69 0.01
N ARG A 46 4.11 42.26 -1.01
CA ARG A 46 4.47 41.57 -2.25
C ARG A 46 5.46 40.45 -2.01
N LEU A 47 6.54 40.71 -1.27
CA LEU A 47 7.55 39.71 -0.95
C LEU A 47 6.97 38.56 -0.12
N ALA A 48 6.11 38.86 0.85
CA ALA A 48 5.41 37.86 1.65
C ALA A 48 4.46 37.01 0.80
N THR A 49 3.73 37.63 -0.13
CA THR A 49 2.85 36.90 -1.06
C THR A 49 3.66 35.99 -1.98
N LEU A 50 4.77 36.48 -2.53
CA LEU A 50 5.69 35.68 -3.35
C LEU A 50 6.23 34.48 -2.55
N ASN A 51 6.66 34.69 -1.30
CA ASN A 51 7.13 33.60 -0.45
C ASN A 51 6.04 32.57 -0.15
N THR A 52 4.78 33.00 0.05
CA THR A 52 3.64 32.07 0.19
C THR A 52 3.38 31.28 -1.09
N GLU A 53 3.40 31.93 -2.26
CA GLU A 53 3.24 31.25 -3.56
C GLU A 53 4.36 30.22 -3.80
N LEU A 54 5.60 30.54 -3.43
CA LEU A 54 6.72 29.59 -3.51
C LEU A 54 6.58 28.44 -2.52
N GLN A 55 6.05 28.70 -1.32
CA GLN A 55 5.83 27.62 -0.36
C GLN A 55 4.73 26.66 -0.81
N ASP A 56 3.61 27.19 -1.32
CA ASP A 56 2.54 26.35 -1.85
C ASP A 56 3.05 25.48 -3.01
N LEU A 57 3.96 26.01 -3.84
CA LEU A 57 4.63 25.29 -4.92
C LEU A 57 5.58 24.19 -4.40
N ALA A 58 6.41 24.50 -3.39
CA ALA A 58 7.31 23.53 -2.78
C ALA A 58 6.53 22.40 -2.10
N ASP A 59 5.50 22.73 -1.32
CA ASP A 59 4.63 21.79 -0.61
C ASP A 59 3.93 20.86 -1.62
N ALA A 60 3.38 21.40 -2.72
CA ALA A 60 2.72 20.60 -3.76
C ALA A 60 3.70 19.67 -4.49
N ALA A 61 4.89 20.17 -4.85
CA ALA A 61 5.92 19.38 -5.51
C ALA A 61 6.46 18.27 -4.59
N ALA A 62 6.69 18.56 -3.31
CA ALA A 62 7.14 17.59 -2.32
C ALA A 62 6.09 16.50 -2.10
N LEU A 63 4.82 16.86 -1.87
CA LEU A 63 3.73 15.87 -1.72
C LEU A 63 3.62 14.95 -2.93
N ALA A 64 3.71 15.50 -4.12
CA ALA A 64 3.55 14.71 -5.32
C ALA A 64 4.76 13.83 -5.64
N GLY A 65 5.97 14.30 -5.36
CA GLY A 65 7.16 13.45 -5.44
C GLY A 65 7.12 12.34 -4.40
N ALA A 66 6.70 12.65 -3.16
CA ALA A 66 6.61 11.69 -2.08
C ALA A 66 5.59 10.57 -2.40
N ALA A 67 4.49 10.88 -3.07
CA ALA A 67 3.49 9.90 -3.50
C ALA A 67 4.07 8.79 -4.39
N GLU A 68 5.14 9.06 -5.12
CA GLU A 68 5.81 8.10 -6.01
C GLU A 68 6.89 7.26 -5.30
N LEU A 69 7.22 7.56 -4.03
CA LEU A 69 8.21 6.85 -3.23
C LEU A 69 7.66 5.53 -2.69
N ASP A 70 7.37 4.60 -3.58
CA ASP A 70 6.87 3.26 -3.26
C ASP A 70 7.96 2.24 -2.89
N GLY A 71 9.24 2.60 -3.09
CA GLY A 71 10.39 1.72 -2.83
C GLY A 71 10.79 0.85 -4.03
N SER A 72 10.18 1.04 -5.20
CA SER A 72 10.62 0.40 -6.45
C SER A 72 11.94 1.00 -6.99
N GLU A 73 12.64 0.26 -7.85
CA GLU A 73 13.89 0.74 -8.47
C GLU A 73 13.73 2.02 -9.31
N THR A 74 12.51 2.34 -9.75
CA THR A 74 12.21 3.56 -10.53
C THR A 74 11.56 4.66 -9.70
N ALA A 75 11.45 4.50 -8.37
CA ALA A 75 10.76 5.43 -7.48
C ALA A 75 11.35 6.84 -7.54
N ILE A 76 12.68 6.99 -7.50
CA ILE A 76 13.36 8.29 -7.56
C ILE A 76 13.10 9.00 -8.90
N ASP A 77 13.15 8.28 -10.02
CA ASP A 77 12.93 8.85 -11.35
C ASP A 77 11.49 9.33 -11.51
N ARG A 78 10.51 8.51 -11.10
CA ARG A 78 9.09 8.88 -11.11
C ARG A 78 8.80 10.04 -10.17
N ALA A 79 9.35 10.02 -8.96
CA ALA A 79 9.20 11.10 -7.98
C ALA A 79 9.76 12.42 -8.50
N THR A 80 10.96 12.39 -9.10
CA THR A 80 11.59 13.57 -9.69
C THR A 80 10.77 14.13 -10.85
N LEU A 81 10.29 13.25 -11.75
CA LEU A 81 9.42 13.65 -12.85
C LEU A 81 8.11 14.26 -12.33
N ARG A 82 7.47 13.63 -11.34
CA ARG A 82 6.20 14.07 -10.78
C ARG A 82 6.31 15.40 -10.05
N ALA A 83 7.36 15.58 -9.26
CA ALA A 83 7.66 16.84 -8.56
C ALA A 83 7.85 18.00 -9.55
N LYS A 84 8.51 17.76 -10.69
CA LYS A 84 8.74 18.79 -11.72
C LYS A 84 7.52 19.07 -12.60
N THR A 85 6.68 18.07 -12.86
CA THR A 85 5.56 18.19 -13.82
C THR A 85 4.36 18.98 -13.27
N LEU A 86 4.25 19.15 -11.94
CA LEU A 86 3.13 19.86 -11.31
C LEU A 86 3.24 21.39 -11.33
N LEU A 87 4.26 21.92 -12.00
CA LEU A 87 4.61 23.33 -11.99
C LEU A 87 3.91 24.07 -13.14
N ALA A 88 2.60 24.30 -12.99
CA ALA A 88 1.80 25.05 -13.95
C ALA A 88 1.52 26.52 -13.52
N ASN A 89 1.98 26.94 -12.35
CA ASN A 89 1.71 28.27 -11.82
C ASN A 89 2.97 29.15 -11.82
N ASP A 90 2.94 30.18 -12.66
CA ASP A 90 3.89 31.29 -12.62
C ASP A 90 3.50 32.24 -11.46
N PRO A 91 4.39 32.46 -10.46
CA PRO A 91 4.10 33.34 -9.32
C PRO A 91 3.86 34.79 -9.77
N ARG A 92 2.77 35.41 -9.30
CA ARG A 92 2.23 36.68 -9.85
C ARG A 92 3.12 37.89 -9.64
N PHE A 93 4.02 37.84 -8.66
CA PHE A 93 4.89 38.95 -8.28
C PHE A 93 6.37 38.70 -8.59
N ALA A 94 6.69 37.58 -9.23
CA ALA A 94 8.02 37.35 -9.78
C ALA A 94 8.28 38.32 -10.93
N THR A 95 9.46 38.95 -10.92
CA THR A 95 9.87 39.93 -11.95
C THR A 95 11.00 39.41 -12.84
N ASP A 96 11.43 38.17 -12.63
CA ASP A 96 12.40 37.47 -13.45
C ASP A 96 11.77 36.83 -14.69
N GLU A 97 12.33 37.12 -15.86
CA GLU A 97 12.00 36.46 -17.13
C GLU A 97 12.70 35.08 -17.16
N TYR A 98 12.19 34.12 -16.38
CA TYR A 98 12.71 32.76 -16.42
C TYR A 98 12.14 32.02 -17.64
N ALA A 99 13.00 31.75 -18.63
CA ALA A 99 12.64 31.11 -19.90
C ALA A 99 12.40 29.58 -19.80
N GLY A 100 11.87 29.07 -18.68
CA GLY A 100 11.62 27.62 -18.54
C GLY A 100 10.60 27.24 -17.46
N ASP A 101 9.81 26.21 -17.78
CA ASP A 101 8.69 25.64 -16.99
C ASP A 101 9.11 24.98 -15.66
N VAL A 102 10.39 24.97 -15.28
CA VAL A 102 10.89 24.27 -14.09
C VAL A 102 11.23 25.27 -12.98
N HIS A 103 10.43 25.26 -11.91
CA HIS A 103 10.50 26.20 -10.79
C HIS A 103 11.15 25.65 -9.51
N ILE A 104 11.70 24.43 -9.56
CA ILE A 104 12.38 23.77 -8.43
C ILE A 104 13.79 23.33 -8.80
N LEU A 105 14.69 23.28 -7.81
CA LEU A 105 15.99 22.63 -7.91
C LEU A 105 15.83 21.11 -8.01
N GLU A 106 16.92 20.40 -8.29
CA GLU A 106 16.90 18.93 -8.23
C GLU A 106 16.50 18.47 -6.82
N PRO A 107 15.46 17.62 -6.69
CA PRO A 107 15.05 17.12 -5.39
C PRO A 107 16.14 16.28 -4.73
N VAL A 108 16.17 16.33 -3.40
CA VAL A 108 17.06 15.51 -2.57
C VAL A 108 16.23 14.43 -1.88
N PHE A 109 16.69 13.19 -1.91
CA PHE A 109 15.99 12.06 -1.29
C PHE A 109 16.71 11.62 -0.03
N THR A 110 15.98 11.30 1.04
CA THR A 110 16.56 10.83 2.31
C THR A 110 15.78 9.62 2.86
N GLU A 111 16.44 8.79 3.66
CA GLU A 111 15.83 7.64 4.35
C GLU A 111 15.13 8.07 5.65
N THR A 112 15.65 9.10 6.31
CA THR A 112 15.06 9.71 7.51
C THR A 112 14.84 11.19 7.27
N LEU A 113 13.94 11.81 8.06
CA LEU A 113 13.48 13.18 7.85
C LEU A 113 14.62 14.21 7.70
N ASP A 114 15.70 14.05 8.47
CA ASP A 114 16.91 14.90 8.43
C ASP A 114 18.18 14.07 8.10
N GLY A 115 18.01 13.00 7.34
CA GLY A 115 19.08 12.07 6.98
C GLY A 115 20.05 12.60 5.93
N ALA A 116 21.12 11.84 5.69
CA ALA A 116 21.98 12.08 4.55
C ALA A 116 21.25 11.73 3.24
N PRO A 117 21.57 12.39 2.12
CA PRO A 117 21.02 12.06 0.82
C PRO A 117 21.28 10.59 0.46
N VAL A 118 20.24 9.92 -0.03
CA VAL A 118 20.32 8.56 -0.58
C VAL A 118 20.09 8.61 -2.08
N THR A 119 20.85 7.79 -2.81
CA THR A 119 20.69 7.57 -4.25
C THR A 119 20.02 6.23 -4.56
N ASP A 120 19.77 5.43 -3.52
CA ASP A 120 19.12 4.13 -3.61
C ASP A 120 17.59 4.33 -3.57
N PRO A 121 16.87 4.02 -4.66
CA PRO A 121 15.42 4.20 -4.73
C PRO A 121 14.65 3.41 -3.66
N THR A 122 15.16 2.26 -3.23
CA THR A 122 14.49 1.39 -2.25
C THR A 122 14.49 2.00 -0.84
N ARG A 123 15.49 2.83 -0.55
CA ARG A 123 15.71 3.50 0.74
C ARG A 123 15.25 4.96 0.75
N ALA A 124 14.77 5.48 -0.37
CA ALA A 124 14.19 6.83 -0.45
C ALA A 124 12.80 6.84 0.20
N HIS A 125 12.68 7.45 1.38
CA HIS A 125 11.42 7.56 2.12
C HIS A 125 10.88 8.99 2.14
N PHE A 126 11.76 9.97 2.02
CA PHE A 126 11.44 11.38 1.99
C PHE A 126 12.02 12.04 0.74
N ILE A 127 11.31 13.05 0.25
CA ILE A 127 11.77 13.96 -0.78
C ILE A 127 11.81 15.37 -0.19
N GLU A 128 12.93 16.04 -0.41
CA GLU A 128 13.13 17.45 -0.13
C GLU A 128 13.11 18.21 -1.45
N VAL A 129 12.22 19.19 -1.52
CA VAL A 129 12.09 20.08 -2.68
C VAL A 129 12.44 21.50 -2.24
N THR A 130 13.33 22.13 -3.00
CA THR A 130 13.69 23.54 -2.83
C THR A 130 13.35 24.29 -4.11
N THR A 131 12.63 25.40 -4.00
CA THR A 131 12.35 26.27 -5.15
C THR A 131 13.58 27.05 -5.56
N VAL A 132 13.66 27.45 -6.81
CA VAL A 132 14.66 28.44 -7.22
C VAL A 132 14.33 29.79 -6.56
N SER A 133 15.36 30.59 -6.24
CA SER A 133 15.13 31.93 -5.70
C SER A 133 14.44 32.81 -6.73
N ARG A 134 13.30 33.42 -6.35
CA ARG A 134 12.56 34.38 -7.17
C ARG A 134 12.74 35.78 -6.64
N PHE A 135 12.68 36.75 -7.55
CA PHE A 135 12.88 38.14 -7.22
C PHE A 135 11.58 38.93 -7.29
N SER A 136 11.39 39.85 -6.35
CA SER A 136 10.37 40.89 -6.38
C SER A 136 11.02 42.26 -6.45
N ASN A 137 10.61 43.08 -7.42
CA ASN A 137 11.05 44.47 -7.50
C ASN A 137 10.36 45.31 -6.43
N ASN A 138 11.16 45.99 -5.59
CA ASN A 138 10.65 46.90 -4.58
C ASN A 138 10.29 48.24 -5.22
N LEU A 139 9.05 48.70 -5.00
CA LEU A 139 8.53 49.94 -5.58
C LEU A 139 9.00 51.18 -4.81
N LEU A 140 9.12 51.09 -3.49
CA LEU A 140 9.31 52.24 -2.60
C LEU A 140 10.50 52.08 -1.64
N MET A 141 11.04 50.87 -1.44
CA MET A 141 12.31 50.68 -0.71
C MET A 141 13.51 51.44 -1.33
N PRO A 142 13.69 51.54 -2.67
CA PRO A 142 14.76 52.34 -3.27
C PRO A 142 14.73 53.82 -2.87
N VAL A 143 13.52 54.36 -2.67
CA VAL A 143 13.32 55.77 -2.29
C VAL A 143 13.87 56.05 -0.89
N LEU A 144 13.95 55.03 -0.04
CA LEU A 144 14.53 55.08 1.30
C LEU A 144 16.01 54.67 1.34
N GLY A 145 16.64 54.44 0.18
CA GLY A 145 18.04 53.98 0.08
C GLY A 145 18.25 52.49 0.37
N ALA A 146 17.17 51.70 0.44
CA ALA A 146 17.25 50.25 0.58
C ALA A 146 17.31 49.54 -0.80
N ALA A 147 17.50 48.22 -0.78
CA ALA A 147 17.69 47.43 -1.99
C ALA A 147 16.48 47.52 -2.94
N ALA A 148 16.75 47.60 -4.25
CA ALA A 148 15.72 47.67 -5.29
C ALA A 148 15.05 46.35 -5.62
N GLN A 149 15.61 45.26 -5.11
CA GLN A 149 15.13 43.91 -5.33
C GLN A 149 15.27 43.13 -4.03
N SER A 150 14.31 42.26 -3.78
CA SER A 150 14.35 41.28 -2.71
C SER A 150 14.06 39.91 -3.28
N ASP A 151 14.79 38.90 -2.82
CA ASP A 151 14.66 37.53 -3.27
C ASP A 151 14.14 36.61 -2.16
N THR A 152 13.52 35.51 -2.56
CA THR A 152 12.99 34.51 -1.64
C THR A 152 12.91 33.16 -2.32
N ALA A 153 13.10 32.11 -1.54
CA ALA A 153 12.99 30.71 -1.94
C ALA A 153 12.26 29.94 -0.82
N ALA A 154 11.63 28.83 -1.19
CA ALA A 154 10.91 27.97 -0.28
C ALA A 154 11.48 26.55 -0.31
N ARG A 155 11.35 25.86 0.82
CA ARG A 155 11.79 24.47 1.01
C ARG A 155 10.67 23.70 1.69
N ALA A 156 10.40 22.49 1.20
CA ALA A 156 9.43 21.57 1.77
C ALA A 156 9.99 20.14 1.77
N VAL A 157 9.64 19.37 2.80
CA VAL A 157 9.98 17.94 2.90
C VAL A 157 8.68 17.16 3.02
N ALA A 158 8.54 16.12 2.22
CA ALA A 158 7.40 15.20 2.30
C ALA A 158 7.87 13.75 2.31
N GLY A 159 7.12 12.90 2.98
CA GLY A 159 7.36 11.45 3.01
C GLY A 159 6.09 10.67 2.67
N ALA A 160 6.28 9.44 2.19
CA ALA A 160 5.20 8.49 2.01
C ALA A 160 5.29 7.36 3.03
N ILE A 161 4.15 7.07 3.64
CA ILE A 161 3.98 5.96 4.57
C ILE A 161 3.08 4.92 3.91
N GLN A 162 3.56 3.69 3.79
CA GLN A 162 2.75 2.56 3.36
C GLN A 162 2.14 1.89 4.59
N VAL A 163 0.81 1.79 4.62
CA VAL A 163 0.05 1.15 5.68
C VAL A 163 -0.74 -0.01 5.09
N ALA A 164 -0.51 -1.22 5.59
CA ALA A 164 -1.21 -2.42 5.16
C ALA A 164 -1.94 -3.04 6.37
N CYS A 165 -3.26 -2.91 6.41
CA CYS A 165 -4.14 -3.43 7.46
C CYS A 165 -4.78 -4.75 7.04
N ASP A 166 -5.18 -5.59 8.00
CA ASP A 166 -5.89 -6.86 7.73
C ASP A 166 -5.11 -7.82 6.81
N VAL A 167 -3.78 -7.69 6.81
CA VAL A 167 -2.87 -8.57 6.08
C VAL A 167 -2.49 -9.77 6.96
N THR A 168 -2.61 -10.97 6.39
CA THR A 168 -2.15 -12.19 7.05
C THR A 168 -0.64 -12.09 7.31
N PRO A 169 -0.12 -12.46 8.49
CA PRO A 169 1.29 -12.28 8.84
C PRO A 169 2.21 -13.29 8.12
N LEU A 170 2.22 -13.22 6.80
CA LEU A 170 2.94 -14.08 5.88
C LEU A 170 3.80 -13.22 4.95
N MET A 171 4.97 -13.72 4.61
CA MET A 171 5.82 -13.12 3.60
C MET A 171 6.28 -14.15 2.57
N LEU A 172 6.51 -13.66 1.36
CA LEU A 172 7.18 -14.36 0.29
C LEU A 172 8.38 -13.51 -0.12
N CYS A 173 9.58 -14.06 0.01
CA CYS A 173 10.74 -13.48 -0.65
C CYS A 173 10.49 -13.55 -2.16
N ASN A 174 10.55 -12.40 -2.84
CA ASN A 174 10.30 -12.28 -4.27
C ASN A 174 11.08 -13.37 -5.02
N PRO A 175 10.38 -14.34 -5.66
CA PRO A 175 11.01 -15.42 -6.41
C PRO A 175 11.91 -14.94 -7.55
N ASN A 176 11.62 -13.76 -8.11
CA ASN A 176 12.31 -13.19 -9.27
C ASN A 176 13.38 -12.16 -8.90
N ASP A 177 13.61 -11.90 -7.60
CA ASP A 177 14.54 -10.88 -7.09
C ASP A 177 15.92 -10.94 -7.80
N PRO A 178 16.39 -9.83 -8.41
CA PRO A 178 15.87 -8.44 -8.26
C PRO A 178 14.77 -8.04 -9.24
N ALA A 179 14.40 -8.89 -10.20
CA ALA A 179 13.32 -8.58 -11.13
C ALA A 179 11.96 -8.53 -10.43
N ASP A 180 11.03 -7.80 -11.02
CA ASP A 180 9.72 -7.57 -10.42
C ASP A 180 8.90 -8.87 -10.28
N PHE A 181 8.11 -8.93 -9.20
CA PHE A 181 7.14 -10.00 -9.00
C PHE A 181 5.82 -9.61 -9.67
N ASP A 182 5.52 -10.26 -10.80
CA ASP A 182 4.32 -10.03 -11.61
C ASP A 182 3.79 -11.37 -12.20
N PRO A 183 3.25 -12.28 -11.36
CA PRO A 183 2.66 -13.53 -11.82
C PRO A 183 1.29 -13.32 -12.47
N ASP A 184 0.88 -14.27 -13.31
CA ASP A 184 -0.44 -14.23 -13.93
C ASP A 184 -1.52 -14.72 -12.96
N ARG A 185 -2.71 -14.11 -13.02
CA ARG A 185 -3.87 -14.58 -12.23
C ARG A 185 -4.15 -16.03 -12.58
N GLY A 186 -4.18 -16.88 -11.55
CA GLY A 186 -4.30 -18.32 -11.73
C GLY A 186 -3.02 -19.10 -11.47
N ASP A 187 -1.84 -18.48 -11.50
CA ASP A 187 -0.58 -19.18 -11.22
C ASP A 187 -0.59 -19.77 -9.80
N MET A 188 -0.28 -21.06 -9.68
CA MET A 188 -0.21 -21.72 -8.37
C MET A 188 1.21 -21.69 -7.81
N PHE A 189 1.33 -21.37 -6.53
CA PHE A 189 2.59 -21.37 -5.80
C PHE A 189 2.58 -22.43 -4.70
N LEU A 190 3.69 -23.16 -4.57
CA LEU A 190 3.99 -23.96 -3.39
C LEU A 190 4.78 -23.12 -2.39
N LEU A 191 4.08 -22.53 -1.43
CA LEU A 191 4.69 -21.76 -0.36
C LEU A 191 5.13 -22.72 0.74
N LYS A 192 6.44 -22.91 0.87
CA LYS A 192 7.04 -23.80 1.87
C LYS A 192 7.94 -23.00 2.78
N GLY A 193 7.64 -23.06 4.08
CA GLY A 193 8.50 -22.48 5.10
C GLY A 193 9.82 -23.25 5.20
N GLU A 194 10.92 -22.51 5.32
CA GLU A 194 12.22 -23.08 5.63
C GLU A 194 12.31 -23.41 7.14
N GLY A 195 12.62 -24.66 7.46
CA GLY A 195 12.84 -25.09 8.86
C GLY A 195 14.29 -24.91 9.29
N GLY A 196 14.54 -24.25 10.43
CA GLY A 196 15.89 -24.15 11.04
C GLY A 196 16.60 -22.82 10.77
N ASN A 197 17.95 -22.83 10.74
CA ASN A 197 18.81 -21.65 10.51
C ASN A 197 18.97 -21.32 9.00
N VAL A 198 17.94 -21.57 8.20
CA VAL A 198 18.08 -21.40 6.74
C VAL A 198 18.04 -19.93 6.37
N LYS A 199 18.83 -19.59 5.37
CA LYS A 199 18.96 -18.25 4.83
C LYS A 199 17.71 -17.95 3.99
N TYR A 200 16.97 -16.90 4.36
CA TYR A 200 15.92 -16.35 3.52
C TYR A 200 16.52 -15.86 2.20
N GLY A 201 15.96 -16.34 1.09
CA GLY A 201 16.36 -15.96 -0.26
C GLY A 201 15.16 -15.99 -1.21
N PRO A 202 15.35 -15.67 -2.49
CA PRO A 202 14.27 -15.62 -3.47
C PRO A 202 13.40 -16.89 -3.41
N GLY A 203 12.07 -16.72 -3.34
CA GLY A 203 11.10 -17.81 -3.27
C GLY A 203 10.90 -18.45 -1.89
N THR A 204 11.65 -18.05 -0.86
CA THR A 204 11.41 -18.53 0.50
C THR A 204 10.14 -17.93 1.09
N PHE A 205 9.28 -18.78 1.66
CA PHE A 205 8.13 -18.35 2.45
C PHE A 205 8.51 -18.17 3.92
N GLY A 206 7.95 -17.15 4.56
CA GLY A 206 8.19 -16.84 5.97
C GLY A 206 6.95 -16.34 6.68
N LEU A 207 7.05 -16.30 8.01
CA LEU A 207 6.05 -15.67 8.84
C LEU A 207 6.51 -14.28 9.24
N LEU A 208 5.54 -13.41 9.50
CA LEU A 208 5.77 -12.08 10.04
C LEU A 208 5.28 -12.01 11.48
N ASP A 209 5.92 -11.14 12.26
CA ASP A 209 5.42 -10.75 13.56
C ASP A 209 4.52 -9.53 13.45
N PRO A 210 3.37 -9.52 14.16
CA PRO A 210 2.55 -8.33 14.23
C PRO A 210 3.34 -7.16 14.86
N PRO A 211 2.98 -5.90 14.55
CA PRO A 211 3.63 -4.73 15.11
C PRO A 211 3.70 -4.79 16.65
N GLY A 212 4.87 -4.45 17.20
CA GLY A 212 5.13 -4.48 18.66
C GLY A 212 5.58 -5.84 19.20
N TYR A 213 5.72 -6.86 18.36
CA TYR A 213 6.27 -8.17 18.72
C TYR A 213 7.64 -8.38 18.05
N THR A 214 8.56 -8.99 18.79
CA THR A 214 9.87 -9.44 18.29
C THR A 214 9.94 -10.96 18.12
N SER A 215 8.92 -11.67 18.62
CA SER A 215 8.70 -13.10 18.43
C SER A 215 7.29 -13.42 18.91
N SER A 216 6.31 -13.47 18.01
CA SER A 216 4.99 -13.98 18.38
C SER A 216 5.10 -15.47 18.72
N GLY A 217 4.49 -15.90 19.83
CA GLY A 217 4.44 -17.32 20.20
C GLY A 217 3.60 -18.11 19.20
N ALA A 218 3.79 -19.44 19.16
CA ALA A 218 3.05 -20.35 18.28
C ALA A 218 1.51 -20.17 18.36
N ASP A 219 0.99 -19.90 19.55
CA ASP A 219 -0.44 -19.68 19.77
C ASP A 219 -0.96 -18.41 19.08
N LEU A 220 -0.26 -17.27 19.25
CA LEU A 220 -0.67 -16.01 18.63
C LEU A 220 -0.62 -16.13 17.11
N THR A 221 0.46 -16.68 16.56
CA THR A 221 0.57 -16.87 15.11
C THR A 221 -0.56 -17.71 14.55
N ARG A 222 -0.86 -18.86 15.16
CA ARG A 222 -1.96 -19.71 14.73
C ARG A 222 -3.29 -18.96 14.70
N ARG A 223 -3.55 -18.13 15.71
CA ARG A 223 -4.76 -17.31 15.79
C ARG A 223 -4.81 -16.21 14.73
N LEU A 224 -3.68 -15.56 14.46
CA LEU A 224 -3.59 -14.55 13.40
C LEU A 224 -3.79 -15.17 12.02
N LEU A 225 -3.21 -16.35 11.78
CA LEU A 225 -3.43 -17.10 10.54
C LEU A 225 -4.87 -17.59 10.41
N ALA A 226 -5.56 -17.90 11.51
CA ALA A 226 -6.98 -18.29 11.50
C ALA A 226 -7.94 -17.14 11.14
N SER A 227 -7.56 -15.90 11.44
CA SER A 227 -8.33 -14.70 11.13
C SER A 227 -8.35 -14.41 9.62
N THR A 228 -9.44 -13.82 9.11
CA THR A 228 -9.40 -13.15 7.79
C THR A 228 -8.83 -11.75 7.95
N ASP A 229 -9.32 -11.04 8.96
CA ASP A 229 -9.01 -9.62 9.19
C ASP A 229 -8.29 -9.50 10.54
N PRO A 230 -6.98 -9.77 10.59
CA PRO A 230 -6.22 -9.56 11.81
C PRO A 230 -6.16 -8.05 12.10
N ASN A 231 -6.76 -7.63 13.21
CA ASN A 231 -6.88 -6.22 13.64
C ASN A 231 -5.53 -5.57 14.03
N PHE A 232 -4.62 -5.44 13.07
CA PHE A 232 -3.37 -4.70 13.14
C PHE A 232 -2.99 -4.22 11.73
N CYS A 233 -2.08 -3.24 11.67
CA CYS A 233 -1.56 -2.75 10.39
C CYS A 233 -0.03 -2.71 10.40
N PHE A 234 0.59 -3.22 9.34
CA PHE A 234 2.00 -2.96 9.06
C PHE A 234 2.19 -1.53 8.60
N VAL A 235 3.22 -0.85 9.10
CA VAL A 235 3.53 0.54 8.77
C VAL A 235 4.98 0.61 8.35
N ASN A 236 5.23 0.96 7.08
CA ASN A 236 6.54 1.10 6.43
C ASN A 236 7.45 -0.12 6.45
N GLY A 237 7.08 -1.20 7.14
CA GLY A 237 7.83 -2.43 7.12
C GLY A 237 7.17 -3.56 7.89
N VAL A 238 7.81 -4.72 7.77
CA VAL A 238 7.45 -5.98 8.39
C VAL A 238 8.65 -6.59 9.10
N SER A 239 8.37 -7.25 10.22
CA SER A 239 9.37 -7.98 11.01
C SER A 239 9.23 -9.47 10.73
N VAL A 240 10.29 -10.14 10.28
CA VAL A 240 10.28 -11.59 10.10
C VAL A 240 10.21 -12.30 11.45
N ARG A 241 9.43 -13.38 11.46
CA ARG A 241 9.36 -14.33 12.57
C ARG A 241 10.09 -15.61 12.20
N THR A 242 11.06 -15.99 13.00
CA THR A 242 11.83 -17.22 12.81
C THR A 242 11.43 -18.34 13.78
N GLY A 243 11.62 -19.59 13.37
CA GLY A 243 11.35 -20.79 14.18
C GLY A 243 10.58 -21.87 13.42
N GLY A 244 10.48 -23.07 14.01
CA GLY A 244 9.69 -24.18 13.43
C GLY A 244 8.20 -23.90 13.55
N VAL A 245 7.53 -23.69 12.42
CA VAL A 245 6.19 -23.09 12.38
C VAL A 245 5.16 -23.86 11.56
N SER A 246 5.50 -25.05 11.07
CA SER A 246 4.58 -25.91 10.31
C SER A 246 3.29 -26.21 11.07
N GLY A 247 3.39 -26.62 12.34
CA GLY A 247 2.22 -26.90 13.17
C GLY A 247 1.26 -25.70 13.30
N PRO A 248 1.73 -24.51 13.75
CA PRO A 248 0.90 -23.31 13.80
C PRO A 248 0.30 -22.86 12.46
N VAL A 249 1.04 -23.04 11.36
CA VAL A 249 0.55 -22.73 10.00
C VAL A 249 -0.61 -23.65 9.63
N ASP A 250 -0.41 -24.96 9.76
CA ASP A 250 -1.43 -25.96 9.45
C ASP A 250 -2.68 -25.74 10.31
N GLN A 251 -2.51 -25.60 11.62
CA GLN A 251 -3.64 -25.41 12.54
C GLN A 251 -4.37 -24.08 12.34
N GLY A 252 -3.68 -23.04 11.89
CA GLY A 252 -4.26 -21.70 11.68
C GLY A 252 -4.99 -21.60 10.35
N LEU A 253 -4.38 -22.04 9.26
CA LEU A 253 -4.99 -21.97 7.93
C LEU A 253 -6.11 -22.99 7.76
N ASN A 254 -5.97 -24.21 8.31
CA ASN A 254 -6.91 -25.29 8.06
C ASN A 254 -8.27 -25.13 8.73
N VAL A 255 -8.44 -24.17 9.64
CA VAL A 255 -9.77 -23.78 10.14
C VAL A 255 -10.70 -23.35 9.00
N ARG A 256 -10.14 -22.82 7.90
CA ARG A 256 -10.89 -22.43 6.69
C ARG A 256 -11.55 -23.63 6.01
N PHE A 257 -10.95 -24.81 6.15
CA PHE A 257 -11.44 -26.09 5.66
C PHE A 257 -12.19 -26.88 6.74
N ASP A 258 -12.63 -26.24 7.82
CA ASP A 258 -13.32 -26.90 8.93
C ASP A 258 -12.46 -27.97 9.63
N MET A 259 -11.13 -27.85 9.55
CA MET A 259 -10.20 -28.74 10.24
C MET A 259 -9.65 -28.05 11.49
N TYR A 260 -10.11 -28.53 12.65
CA TYR A 260 -9.64 -28.07 13.95
C TYR A 260 -8.78 -29.15 14.60
N PRO A 261 -7.76 -28.81 15.41
CA PRO A 261 -6.96 -29.79 16.13
C PRO A 261 -7.83 -30.73 16.98
N ASN A 262 -7.55 -32.04 16.92
CA ASN A 262 -8.32 -33.08 17.64
C ASN A 262 -8.13 -32.94 19.17
N GLY A 263 -9.22 -32.71 19.92
CA GLY A 263 -9.20 -32.52 21.37
C GLY A 263 -8.74 -31.12 21.80
N ASN A 264 -9.11 -30.69 23.03
CA ASN A 264 -8.88 -29.37 23.63
C ASN A 264 -8.69 -28.25 22.58
N VAL A 265 -9.72 -28.07 21.76
CA VAL A 265 -9.76 -26.99 20.77
C VAL A 265 -9.39 -25.72 21.52
N ASP A 266 -8.39 -24.98 21.04
CA ASP A 266 -8.18 -23.62 21.54
C ASP A 266 -9.53 -22.92 21.36
N PRO A 267 -10.22 -22.53 22.46
CA PRO A 267 -11.55 -21.96 22.38
C PRO A 267 -11.58 -20.69 21.53
N VAL A 268 -10.42 -20.08 21.31
CA VAL A 268 -10.27 -18.92 20.41
C VAL A 268 -10.30 -19.34 18.95
N LEU A 269 -9.82 -20.52 18.55
CA LEU A 269 -9.96 -20.94 17.15
C LEU A 269 -11.42 -21.12 16.74
N LEU A 270 -12.29 -21.48 17.69
CA LEU A 270 -13.74 -21.55 17.46
C LEU A 270 -14.40 -20.17 17.28
N THR A 271 -13.69 -19.05 17.47
CA THR A 271 -14.22 -17.73 17.08
C THR A 271 -14.06 -17.44 15.59
N PHE A 272 -13.23 -18.21 14.88
CA PHE A 272 -13.02 -18.06 13.45
C PHE A 272 -13.85 -19.12 12.71
N PRO A 273 -14.95 -18.73 12.05
CA PRO A 273 -15.78 -19.68 11.32
C PRO A 273 -15.04 -20.22 10.08
N PRO A 274 -15.38 -21.42 9.61
CA PRO A 274 -14.84 -21.98 8.37
C PRO A 274 -15.39 -21.25 7.14
N ALA A 275 -14.83 -21.54 5.96
CA ALA A 275 -15.37 -21.07 4.70
C ALA A 275 -16.78 -21.67 4.42
N PRO A 276 -17.63 -21.01 3.61
CA PRO A 276 -18.94 -21.55 3.23
C PRO A 276 -18.84 -22.89 2.48
N ASN A 277 -17.80 -23.04 1.66
CA ASN A 277 -17.43 -24.29 1.02
C ASN A 277 -16.10 -24.76 1.61
N VAL A 278 -16.08 -25.98 2.16
CA VAL A 278 -14.91 -26.59 2.83
C VAL A 278 -14.38 -27.80 2.08
N THR A 279 -14.71 -27.97 0.79
CA THR A 279 -14.14 -29.03 -0.04
C THR A 279 -12.62 -29.02 0.04
N LYS A 280 -12.04 -30.16 0.42
CA LYS A 280 -10.65 -30.32 0.84
C LYS A 280 -10.02 -31.64 0.40
N GLY A 281 -10.77 -32.51 -0.28
CA GLY A 281 -10.29 -33.81 -0.71
C GLY A 281 -10.33 -34.90 0.36
N LEU A 282 -11.08 -34.69 1.44
CA LEU A 282 -11.20 -35.62 2.56
C LEU A 282 -12.66 -35.80 2.95
N VAL A 283 -13.02 -37.02 3.37
CA VAL A 283 -14.35 -37.30 3.92
C VAL A 283 -14.33 -37.26 5.45
N TYR A 284 -15.44 -36.86 6.04
CA TYR A 284 -15.62 -36.90 7.50
C TYR A 284 -15.77 -38.37 7.95
N SER A 285 -14.85 -38.86 8.76
CA SER A 285 -14.98 -40.14 9.46
C SER A 285 -15.62 -40.00 10.84
N ALA A 286 -15.57 -38.79 11.43
CA ALA A 286 -16.36 -38.38 12.59
C ALA A 286 -16.66 -36.88 12.50
N THR A 287 -17.80 -36.43 13.06
CA THR A 287 -18.23 -35.02 13.05
C THR A 287 -18.32 -34.46 14.48
N GLY A 288 -18.47 -33.13 14.60
CA GLY A 288 -18.59 -32.47 15.90
C GLY A 288 -17.24 -32.22 16.59
N VAL A 289 -17.22 -32.24 17.93
CA VAL A 289 -16.04 -31.87 18.76
C VAL A 289 -14.82 -32.74 18.49
N ASN A 290 -15.02 -34.03 18.21
CA ASN A 290 -13.96 -34.99 17.89
C ASN A 290 -13.96 -35.28 16.40
N CYS A 291 -13.94 -34.22 15.59
CA CYS A 291 -14.01 -34.36 14.15
C CYS A 291 -12.81 -35.13 13.61
N GLN A 292 -13.03 -36.03 12.67
CA GLN A 292 -11.96 -36.82 12.06
C GLN A 292 -12.17 -36.90 10.56
N PHE A 293 -11.06 -37.06 9.85
CA PHE A 293 -11.02 -37.10 8.40
C PHE A 293 -10.36 -38.39 7.92
N SER A 294 -10.78 -38.89 6.77
CA SER A 294 -10.14 -40.01 6.08
C SER A 294 -10.00 -39.69 4.59
N ALA A 295 -8.94 -40.22 3.98
CA ALA A 295 -8.77 -40.15 2.53
C ALA A 295 -9.79 -41.04 1.83
N ASP A 296 -10.32 -40.56 0.71
CA ASP A 296 -11.17 -41.33 -0.22
C ASP A 296 -10.74 -40.99 -1.66
N ALA A 297 -10.69 -41.99 -2.54
CA ALA A 297 -10.26 -41.80 -3.92
C ALA A 297 -11.20 -40.88 -4.72
N ASN A 298 -12.46 -40.72 -4.28
CA ASN A 298 -13.48 -39.90 -4.91
C ASN A 298 -13.71 -38.57 -4.19
N ALA A 299 -12.93 -38.23 -3.16
CA ALA A 299 -12.88 -36.89 -2.60
C ALA A 299 -11.72 -36.14 -3.25
N LYS A 300 -11.98 -35.00 -3.89
CA LYS A 300 -10.94 -34.22 -4.58
C LYS A 300 -10.91 -32.78 -4.08
N PRO A 301 -9.76 -32.25 -3.63
CA PRO A 301 -9.62 -30.81 -3.42
C PRO A 301 -9.62 -30.11 -4.78
N LEU A 302 -9.68 -28.77 -4.79
CA LEU A 302 -9.45 -28.03 -6.04
C LEU A 302 -8.08 -28.46 -6.62
N PRO A 303 -8.00 -28.85 -7.90
CA PRO A 303 -6.78 -29.47 -8.42
C PRO A 303 -5.57 -28.53 -8.39
N ARG A 304 -4.38 -29.10 -8.25
CA ARG A 304 -3.13 -28.35 -8.50
C ARG A 304 -2.93 -28.14 -9.99
N ASP A 305 -1.99 -27.26 -10.37
CA ASP A 305 -1.55 -27.20 -11.77
C ASP A 305 -1.01 -28.56 -12.22
N ASN A 306 -1.22 -28.87 -13.50
CA ASN A 306 -0.86 -30.15 -14.11
C ASN A 306 0.62 -30.47 -13.87
N CYS A 307 1.47 -29.43 -13.90
CA CYS A 307 2.90 -29.54 -13.69
C CYS A 307 3.30 -30.09 -12.30
N PHE A 308 2.45 -29.92 -11.27
CA PHE A 308 2.76 -30.41 -9.91
C PHE A 308 2.64 -31.93 -9.85
N TYR A 309 1.75 -32.51 -10.66
CA TYR A 309 1.57 -33.96 -10.74
C TYR A 309 2.66 -34.65 -11.55
N THR A 310 3.21 -33.96 -12.56
CA THR A 310 4.30 -34.47 -13.40
C THR A 310 5.68 -34.13 -12.85
N GLY A 311 5.76 -33.29 -11.81
CA GLY A 311 7.02 -32.79 -11.26
C GLY A 311 7.76 -31.85 -12.21
N SER A 312 7.03 -31.20 -13.13
CA SER A 312 7.59 -30.33 -14.16
C SER A 312 7.36 -28.84 -13.91
N CYS A 313 6.79 -28.44 -12.76
CA CYS A 313 6.65 -27.03 -12.44
C CYS A 313 8.04 -26.38 -12.31
N PRO A 314 8.27 -25.21 -12.92
CA PRO A 314 9.52 -24.50 -12.75
C PRO A 314 9.75 -24.16 -11.28
N GLN A 315 10.97 -24.42 -10.82
CA GLN A 315 11.44 -23.92 -9.55
C GLN A 315 11.89 -22.47 -9.73
N VAL A 316 11.31 -21.54 -8.98
CA VAL A 316 11.62 -20.11 -9.02
C VAL A 316 12.13 -19.72 -7.64
N GLY A 317 13.45 -19.63 -7.50
CA GLY A 317 14.10 -19.53 -6.19
C GLY A 317 13.87 -20.80 -5.35
N ALA A 318 13.39 -20.65 -4.12
CA ALA A 318 13.05 -21.75 -3.20
C ALA A 318 11.59 -22.23 -3.28
N THR A 319 10.77 -21.65 -4.18
CA THR A 319 9.37 -22.07 -4.41
C THR A 319 9.21 -22.76 -5.76
N TYR A 320 8.07 -23.41 -5.95
CA TYR A 320 7.62 -23.91 -7.25
C TYR A 320 6.42 -23.09 -7.69
N GLN A 321 6.48 -22.61 -8.93
CA GLN A 321 5.41 -21.88 -9.58
C GLN A 321 4.81 -22.75 -10.69
N GLY A 322 3.49 -22.90 -10.70
CA GLY A 322 2.74 -23.44 -11.81
C GLY A 322 2.23 -22.33 -12.73
N ASP A 323 1.65 -22.74 -13.85
CA ASP A 323 1.22 -21.90 -14.98
C ASP A 323 -0.29 -21.64 -15.01
N GLY A 324 -1.00 -22.00 -13.94
CA GLY A 324 -2.45 -21.92 -13.86
C GLY A 324 -3.20 -22.97 -14.70
N ASP A 325 -2.51 -23.89 -15.38
CA ASP A 325 -3.15 -24.95 -16.14
C ASP A 325 -3.47 -26.17 -15.27
N TRP A 326 -4.75 -26.32 -14.93
CA TRP A 326 -5.31 -27.50 -14.27
C TRP A 326 -6.31 -28.26 -15.16
N THR A 327 -6.33 -27.97 -16.46
CA THR A 327 -7.37 -28.45 -17.39
C THR A 327 -7.44 -29.98 -17.49
N ALA A 328 -6.29 -30.68 -17.45
CA ALA A 328 -6.23 -32.15 -17.47
C ALA A 328 -6.83 -32.79 -16.22
N ARG A 329 -7.00 -32.04 -15.13
CA ARG A 329 -7.58 -32.49 -13.86
C ARG A 329 -8.99 -31.94 -13.60
N ALA A 330 -9.45 -31.02 -14.44
CA ALA A 330 -10.77 -30.41 -14.29
C ALA A 330 -11.88 -31.48 -14.28
N ASP A 331 -11.92 -32.35 -15.29
CA ASP A 331 -12.96 -33.40 -15.35
C ASP A 331 -12.86 -34.40 -14.19
N GLU A 332 -11.66 -34.67 -13.65
CA GLU A 332 -11.49 -35.51 -12.47
C GLU A 332 -12.16 -34.88 -11.24
N TYR A 333 -11.95 -33.58 -11.03
CA TYR A 333 -12.62 -32.82 -9.98
C TYR A 333 -14.14 -32.75 -10.19
N TRP A 334 -14.58 -32.44 -11.42
CA TRP A 334 -16.00 -32.35 -11.75
C TRP A 334 -16.72 -33.66 -11.47
N ASN A 335 -16.18 -34.77 -11.95
CA ASN A 335 -16.80 -36.08 -11.81
C ASN A 335 -16.82 -36.55 -10.35
N ALA A 336 -15.80 -36.19 -9.56
CA ALA A 336 -15.75 -36.52 -8.14
C ALA A 336 -16.75 -35.69 -7.31
N ASN A 337 -16.84 -34.38 -7.56
CA ASN A 337 -17.53 -33.45 -6.66
C ASN A 337 -18.89 -32.94 -7.18
N HIS A 338 -19.15 -33.06 -8.49
CA HIS A 338 -20.35 -32.55 -9.16
C HIS A 338 -21.02 -33.60 -10.06
N ALA A 339 -20.86 -34.89 -9.77
CA ALA A 339 -21.36 -36.02 -10.57
C ALA A 339 -22.85 -35.93 -10.99
N GLY A 340 -23.68 -35.21 -10.24
CA GLY A 340 -25.11 -35.02 -10.51
C GLY A 340 -25.48 -33.77 -11.31
N LYS A 341 -24.51 -32.93 -11.68
CA LYS A 341 -24.76 -31.64 -12.36
C LYS A 341 -24.46 -31.70 -13.85
N THR A 342 -25.33 -31.06 -14.63
CA THR A 342 -25.26 -31.03 -16.10
C THR A 342 -24.69 -29.73 -16.66
N VAL A 343 -24.56 -28.67 -15.84
CA VAL A 343 -24.10 -27.34 -16.27
C VAL A 343 -22.80 -27.02 -15.57
N LYS A 344 -21.72 -26.90 -16.35
CA LYS A 344 -20.41 -26.38 -15.95
C LYS A 344 -20.40 -24.85 -16.03
N PRO A 345 -19.57 -24.15 -15.23
CA PRO A 345 -19.37 -22.71 -15.40
C PRO A 345 -18.88 -22.37 -16.80
N ALA A 346 -19.16 -21.15 -17.25
CA ALA A 346 -18.57 -20.63 -18.48
C ALA A 346 -17.05 -20.57 -18.34
N GLY A 347 -16.33 -21.04 -19.36
CA GLY A 347 -14.86 -21.10 -19.34
C GLY A 347 -14.28 -22.31 -18.59
N TYR A 348 -15.11 -23.17 -17.98
CA TYR A 348 -14.61 -24.35 -17.25
C TYR A 348 -13.72 -25.25 -18.12
N GLY A 349 -12.52 -25.53 -17.63
CA GLY A 349 -11.54 -26.36 -18.34
C GLY A 349 -10.85 -25.66 -19.52
N ALA A 350 -11.01 -24.34 -19.66
CA ALA A 350 -10.22 -23.52 -20.57
C ALA A 350 -9.07 -22.81 -19.81
N PRO A 351 -7.95 -22.49 -20.49
CA PRO A 351 -6.91 -21.62 -19.92
C PRO A 351 -7.51 -20.29 -19.44
N GLY A 352 -7.11 -19.84 -18.25
CA GLY A 352 -7.57 -18.59 -17.64
C GLY A 352 -8.83 -18.69 -16.78
N PHE A 353 -9.53 -19.83 -16.75
CA PHE A 353 -10.56 -20.08 -15.73
C PHE A 353 -9.89 -20.63 -14.46
N THR A 354 -9.90 -19.83 -13.39
CA THR A 354 -9.08 -20.13 -12.22
C THR A 354 -9.81 -20.99 -11.18
N ARG A 355 -9.07 -21.50 -10.19
CA ARG A 355 -9.67 -22.25 -9.06
C ARG A 355 -10.48 -21.35 -8.17
N PHE A 356 -10.06 -20.09 -8.04
CA PHE A 356 -10.86 -19.07 -7.38
C PHE A 356 -12.18 -18.81 -8.13
N ASP A 357 -12.17 -18.73 -9.46
CA ASP A 357 -13.41 -18.59 -10.26
C ASP A 357 -14.34 -19.81 -10.08
N MET A 358 -13.78 -21.03 -10.01
CA MET A 358 -14.55 -22.22 -9.68
C MET A 358 -15.18 -22.12 -8.29
N TYR A 359 -14.43 -21.70 -7.28
CA TYR A 359 -14.92 -21.53 -5.92
C TYR A 359 -16.04 -20.47 -5.83
N LEU A 360 -15.88 -19.32 -6.48
CA LEU A 360 -16.93 -18.28 -6.54
C LEU A 360 -18.17 -18.80 -7.25
N TRP A 361 -18.01 -19.53 -8.36
CA TRP A 361 -19.12 -20.17 -9.05
C TRP A 361 -19.85 -21.16 -8.15
N GLU A 362 -19.13 -22.01 -7.39
CA GLU A 362 -19.71 -22.98 -6.45
C GLU A 362 -20.53 -22.30 -5.34
N LEU A 363 -20.08 -21.13 -4.89
CA LEU A 363 -20.83 -20.29 -3.95
C LEU A 363 -22.01 -19.56 -4.61
N GLY A 364 -22.04 -19.50 -5.93
CA GLY A 364 -23.07 -18.84 -6.73
C GLY A 364 -22.96 -17.32 -6.68
N ILE A 365 -21.73 -16.80 -6.68
CA ILE A 365 -21.38 -15.36 -6.63
C ILE A 365 -20.31 -15.06 -7.69
N SER A 366 -20.09 -13.78 -7.99
CA SER A 366 -19.10 -13.31 -8.98
C SER A 366 -17.80 -12.78 -8.37
N ASP A 367 -17.82 -12.46 -7.08
CA ASP A 367 -16.72 -11.89 -6.32
C ASP A 367 -16.84 -12.30 -4.84
N GLU A 368 -15.78 -12.12 -4.08
CA GLU A 368 -15.67 -12.51 -2.67
C GLU A 368 -16.52 -11.68 -1.70
N THR A 369 -17.04 -10.52 -2.14
CA THR A 369 -17.92 -9.66 -1.33
C THR A 369 -19.37 -10.16 -1.36
N GLY A 370 -19.71 -10.96 -2.37
CA GLY A 370 -21.02 -11.56 -2.56
C GLY A 370 -21.44 -12.48 -1.41
N SER A 371 -22.73 -12.44 -1.06
CA SER A 371 -23.31 -13.40 -0.12
C SER A 371 -23.55 -14.75 -0.80
N PRO A 372 -22.97 -15.87 -0.30
CA PRO A 372 -23.12 -17.17 -0.92
C PRO A 372 -24.59 -17.61 -1.04
N THR A 373 -25.00 -17.99 -2.25
CA THR A 373 -26.34 -18.55 -2.52
C THR A 373 -26.37 -20.07 -2.40
N TYR A 374 -25.19 -20.70 -2.42
CA TYR A 374 -25.00 -22.15 -2.38
C TYR A 374 -25.64 -22.91 -3.56
N ALA A 375 -26.04 -22.19 -4.62
CA ALA A 375 -26.75 -22.76 -5.77
C ALA A 375 -25.94 -23.84 -6.49
N ASN A 376 -24.61 -23.72 -6.47
CA ASN A 376 -23.69 -24.57 -7.21
C ASN A 376 -22.69 -25.30 -6.31
N MET A 377 -23.00 -25.49 -5.03
CA MET A 377 -22.13 -26.24 -4.11
C MET A 377 -21.88 -27.67 -4.61
N PRO A 378 -20.69 -28.26 -4.39
CA PRO A 378 -20.42 -29.67 -4.66
C PRO A 378 -21.55 -30.58 -4.18
N SER A 379 -21.95 -31.53 -5.03
CA SER A 379 -23.06 -32.44 -4.77
C SER A 379 -22.96 -33.69 -5.62
N GLY A 380 -23.35 -34.83 -5.05
CA GLY A 380 -23.27 -36.13 -5.73
C GLY A 380 -21.92 -36.83 -5.59
N GLY A 381 -20.93 -36.19 -4.96
CA GLY A 381 -19.67 -36.79 -4.50
C GLY A 381 -19.76 -37.39 -3.10
N VAL A 382 -18.66 -38.02 -2.66
CA VAL A 382 -18.53 -38.61 -1.31
C VAL A 382 -18.17 -37.56 -0.24
N GLU A 383 -17.53 -36.46 -0.63
CA GLU A 383 -17.18 -35.37 0.28
C GLU A 383 -18.38 -34.45 0.51
N ASN A 384 -18.62 -34.10 1.78
CA ASN A 384 -19.59 -33.07 2.13
C ASN A 384 -18.90 -31.70 2.10
N PRO A 385 -19.34 -30.75 1.24
CA PRO A 385 -18.69 -29.45 1.13
C PRO A 385 -19.09 -28.46 2.23
N ARG A 386 -20.03 -28.83 3.13
CA ARG A 386 -20.48 -27.98 4.24
C ARG A 386 -19.75 -28.34 5.54
N PRO A 387 -19.38 -27.35 6.37
CA PRO A 387 -18.75 -27.59 7.66
C PRO A 387 -19.55 -28.54 8.57
N GLN A 388 -18.88 -29.51 9.18
CA GLN A 388 -19.43 -30.50 10.12
C GLN A 388 -18.68 -30.53 11.47
N CYS A 389 -17.47 -29.97 11.56
CA CYS A 389 -16.67 -29.94 12.79
C CYS A 389 -16.94 -28.70 13.62
N TYR A 390 -17.06 -27.54 12.96
CA TYR A 390 -17.11 -26.24 13.60
C TYR A 390 -18.22 -26.15 14.65
N GLN A 391 -17.80 -26.02 15.91
CA GLN A 391 -18.70 -25.80 17.03
C GLN A 391 -18.94 -24.30 17.16
N LYS A 392 -19.95 -23.79 16.45
CA LYS A 392 -20.33 -22.38 16.49
C LYS A 392 -20.47 -21.90 17.95
N LYS A 393 -19.66 -20.91 18.31
CA LYS A 393 -19.82 -20.18 19.57
C LYS A 393 -21.08 -19.32 19.52
N SER A 394 -21.77 -19.17 20.65
CA SER A 394 -22.92 -18.26 20.75
C SER A 394 -22.51 -16.85 20.32
N GLY A 395 -23.27 -16.25 19.39
CA GLY A 395 -22.98 -14.93 18.83
C GLY A 395 -22.04 -14.91 17.61
N SER A 396 -21.43 -16.04 17.21
CA SER A 396 -20.60 -16.12 16.00
C SER A 396 -21.40 -16.59 14.78
N SER A 397 -20.96 -16.23 13.57
CA SER A 397 -21.54 -16.77 12.33
C SER A 397 -21.26 -18.27 12.20
N ALA A 398 -22.17 -19.03 11.57
CA ALA A 398 -21.98 -20.47 11.39
C ALA A 398 -20.95 -20.80 10.29
N VAL A 399 -20.76 -19.86 9.38
CA VAL A 399 -19.78 -19.85 8.27
C VAL A 399 -19.29 -18.41 8.10
N GLY A 400 -18.07 -18.22 7.61
CA GLY A 400 -17.56 -16.91 7.21
C GLY A 400 -18.00 -16.52 5.80
N GLY A 401 -17.43 -15.44 5.26
CA GLY A 401 -17.64 -15.01 3.88
C GLY A 401 -16.86 -15.86 2.86
N ALA A 402 -16.99 -15.50 1.57
CA ALA A 402 -16.26 -16.17 0.50
C ALA A 402 -14.74 -15.93 0.59
N ASP A 403 -14.37 -14.74 1.08
CA ASP A 403 -13.02 -14.30 1.45
C ASP A 403 -12.28 -15.18 2.46
N ARG A 404 -12.94 -16.11 3.17
CA ARG A 404 -12.28 -16.95 4.18
C ARG A 404 -11.09 -17.74 3.66
N ARG A 405 -11.05 -18.12 2.39
CA ARG A 405 -9.91 -18.83 1.78
C ARG A 405 -8.87 -17.89 1.17
N ILE A 406 -9.09 -16.60 1.24
CA ILE A 406 -8.15 -15.58 0.78
C ILE A 406 -7.20 -15.23 1.91
N PHE A 407 -5.94 -14.98 1.56
CA PHE A 407 -4.94 -14.44 2.46
C PHE A 407 -4.02 -13.48 1.71
N HIS A 408 -3.44 -12.54 2.45
CA HIS A 408 -2.55 -11.53 1.90
C HIS A 408 -1.12 -11.83 2.33
N VAL A 409 -0.18 -11.68 1.40
CA VAL A 409 1.24 -11.98 1.61
C VAL A 409 2.07 -10.74 1.28
N ALA A 410 2.98 -10.37 2.17
CA ALA A 410 3.98 -9.35 1.87
C ALA A 410 5.06 -9.92 0.94
N VAL A 411 5.29 -9.29 -0.21
CA VAL A 411 6.35 -9.66 -1.15
C VAL A 411 7.56 -8.77 -0.87
N ILE A 412 8.71 -9.38 -0.57
CA ILE A 412 9.92 -8.68 -0.13
C ILE A 412 11.09 -9.08 -1.02
N ASN A 413 11.87 -8.10 -1.49
CA ASN A 413 13.16 -8.39 -2.12
C ASN A 413 14.17 -8.75 -1.03
N CYS A 414 14.26 -10.04 -0.71
CA CYS A 414 15.04 -10.52 0.43
C CYS A 414 16.56 -10.35 0.22
N ASN A 415 17.05 -10.16 -1.00
CA ASN A 415 18.47 -9.89 -1.25
C ASN A 415 18.91 -8.50 -0.76
N ASP A 416 17.97 -7.56 -0.59
CA ASP A 416 18.24 -6.20 -0.08
C ASP A 416 18.51 -6.18 1.43
N TYR A 417 18.21 -7.29 2.13
CA TYR A 417 18.24 -7.37 3.58
C TYR A 417 19.14 -8.50 4.09
N VAL A 418 19.83 -8.24 5.19
CA VAL A 418 20.53 -9.28 5.96
C VAL A 418 19.54 -9.86 6.97
N ILE A 419 18.90 -10.97 6.59
CA ILE A 419 17.88 -11.62 7.40
C ILE A 419 18.54 -12.60 8.39
N THR A 420 18.73 -12.15 9.63
CA THR A 420 19.34 -12.92 10.73
C THR A 420 18.37 -13.06 11.90
N GLY A 421 17.50 -14.07 11.82
CA GLY A 421 16.59 -14.39 12.91
C GLY A 421 15.61 -13.25 13.22
N ASN A 422 15.18 -13.21 14.48
CA ASN A 422 14.31 -12.15 15.01
C ASN A 422 15.04 -10.81 15.23
N SER A 423 16.33 -10.72 14.90
CA SER A 423 17.12 -9.48 14.93
C SER A 423 17.24 -8.82 13.56
N THR A 424 16.53 -9.35 12.56
CA THR A 424 16.44 -8.75 11.23
C THR A 424 15.86 -7.34 11.33
N PRO A 425 16.46 -6.33 10.66
CA PRO A 425 15.88 -5.00 10.54
C PRO A 425 14.47 -5.04 9.97
N ASN A 426 13.67 -4.01 10.24
CA ASN A 426 12.36 -3.88 9.63
C ASN A 426 12.50 -3.84 8.11
N MET A 427 11.86 -4.78 7.40
CA MET A 427 11.98 -4.91 5.94
C MET A 427 10.80 -4.20 5.29
N ARG A 428 11.04 -3.43 4.24
CA ARG A 428 9.96 -2.79 3.49
C ARG A 428 9.44 -3.78 2.44
N PRO A 429 8.15 -4.18 2.47
CA PRO A 429 7.58 -4.96 1.38
C PRO A 429 7.64 -4.16 0.08
N ALA A 430 8.09 -4.81 -0.99
CA ALA A 430 8.00 -4.23 -2.32
C ALA A 430 6.53 -4.14 -2.75
N LYS A 431 5.74 -5.16 -2.44
CA LYS A 431 4.32 -5.25 -2.77
C LYS A 431 3.57 -6.12 -1.75
N PHE A 432 2.24 -6.12 -1.82
CA PHE A 432 1.39 -7.13 -1.20
C PHE A 432 0.63 -7.88 -2.28
N ALA A 433 0.52 -9.20 -2.12
CA ALA A 433 -0.16 -10.08 -3.06
C ALA A 433 -1.32 -10.79 -2.39
N LYS A 434 -2.39 -10.99 -3.14
CA LYS A 434 -3.60 -11.70 -2.71
C LYS A 434 -3.58 -13.11 -3.27
N PHE A 435 -3.71 -14.08 -2.39
CA PHE A 435 -3.68 -15.51 -2.71
C PHE A 435 -4.95 -16.21 -2.28
N PHE A 436 -5.37 -17.21 -3.05
CA PHE A 436 -6.47 -18.10 -2.74
C PHE A 436 -5.95 -19.48 -2.33
N LEU A 437 -6.35 -19.94 -1.16
CA LEU A 437 -5.99 -21.24 -0.61
C LEU A 437 -6.84 -22.35 -1.23
N THR A 438 -6.22 -23.24 -2.01
CA THR A 438 -6.92 -24.26 -2.80
C THR A 438 -7.19 -25.54 -2.03
N GLU A 439 -6.30 -25.89 -1.10
CA GLU A 439 -6.34 -27.10 -0.27
C GLU A 439 -5.75 -26.84 1.13
N PRO A 440 -5.98 -27.74 2.11
CA PRO A 440 -5.39 -27.62 3.43
C PRO A 440 -3.87 -27.57 3.40
N ALA A 441 -3.28 -26.76 4.27
CA ALA A 441 -1.85 -26.78 4.52
C ALA A 441 -1.44 -28.09 5.21
N GLU A 442 -0.32 -28.66 4.78
CA GLU A 442 0.20 -29.92 5.30
C GLU A 442 1.71 -29.79 5.54
N ASN A 443 2.16 -30.03 6.78
CA ASN A 443 3.56 -29.91 7.17
C ASN A 443 4.15 -28.51 6.92
N GLY A 444 3.33 -27.46 6.99
CA GLY A 444 3.72 -26.08 6.70
C GLY A 444 3.89 -25.77 5.20
N GLU A 445 3.47 -26.67 4.32
CA GLU A 445 3.35 -26.41 2.88
C GLU A 445 1.95 -25.89 2.57
N ILE A 446 1.90 -24.82 1.78
CA ILE A 446 0.67 -24.16 1.37
C ILE A 446 0.65 -24.13 -0.16
N HIS A 447 -0.37 -24.75 -0.77
CA HIS A 447 -0.65 -24.55 -2.18
C HIS A 447 -1.69 -23.45 -2.31
N ALA A 448 -1.33 -22.39 -3.03
CA ALA A 448 -2.21 -21.25 -3.21
C ALA A 448 -2.11 -20.69 -4.63
N GLU A 449 -3.25 -20.24 -5.14
CA GLU A 449 -3.37 -19.58 -6.44
C GLU A 449 -3.22 -18.07 -6.27
N PHE A 450 -2.42 -17.43 -7.12
CA PHE A 450 -2.33 -15.98 -7.18
C PHE A 450 -3.60 -15.36 -7.78
N ILE A 451 -4.19 -14.37 -7.10
CA ILE A 451 -5.37 -13.64 -7.59
C ILE A 451 -4.95 -12.32 -8.24
N GLU A 452 -4.29 -11.45 -7.48
CA GLU A 452 -3.89 -10.12 -7.91
C GLU A 452 -2.84 -9.49 -6.97
N MET A 453 -2.13 -8.49 -7.47
CA MET A 453 -1.31 -7.60 -6.66
C MET A 453 -2.21 -6.52 -6.04
N LEU A 454 -2.04 -6.29 -4.74
CA LEU A 454 -2.71 -5.23 -4.02
C LEU A 454 -2.21 -3.86 -4.51
N LYS A 455 -3.15 -2.96 -4.85
CA LYS A 455 -2.92 -1.57 -5.20
C LYS A 455 -3.70 -0.64 -4.25
N PRO A 456 -3.07 0.44 -3.71
CA PRO A 456 -3.70 1.33 -2.74
C PRO A 456 -5.06 1.92 -3.13
N GLU A 457 -5.37 2.00 -4.43
CA GLU A 457 -6.61 2.58 -4.96
C GLU A 457 -7.75 1.56 -5.15
N LYS A 458 -7.49 0.25 -5.10
CA LYS A 458 -8.45 -0.79 -5.52
C LYS A 458 -8.80 -1.83 -4.45
N ASP A 459 -8.05 -1.93 -3.36
CA ASP A 459 -8.16 -3.07 -2.43
C ASP A 459 -9.04 -2.82 -1.20
N GLU A 460 -10.17 -2.13 -1.36
CA GLU A 460 -11.15 -1.91 -0.28
C GLU A 460 -10.59 -1.26 1.02
N GLY A 461 -9.39 -0.67 0.95
CA GLY A 461 -8.72 0.01 2.06
C GLY A 461 -7.71 -0.83 2.84
N ILE A 462 -7.35 -2.03 2.38
CA ILE A 462 -6.31 -2.91 2.95
C ILE A 462 -4.93 -2.22 2.86
N LEU A 463 -4.54 -1.79 1.66
CA LEU A 463 -3.30 -1.07 1.43
C LEU A 463 -3.59 0.43 1.25
N ARG A 464 -2.84 1.28 1.93
CA ARG A 464 -2.94 2.73 1.84
C ARG A 464 -1.57 3.36 1.78
N THR A 465 -1.43 4.36 0.92
CA THR A 465 -0.27 5.25 0.92
C THR A 465 -0.70 6.58 1.52
N ILE A 466 -0.09 6.95 2.64
CA ILE A 466 -0.33 8.24 3.30
C ILE A 466 0.86 9.13 2.99
N VAL A 467 0.60 10.24 2.32
CA VAL A 467 1.63 11.25 2.06
C VAL A 467 1.48 12.37 3.08
N GLN A 468 2.59 12.74 3.70
CA GLN A 468 2.62 13.78 4.73
C GLN A 468 3.72 14.80 4.45
N LEU A 469 3.38 16.08 4.63
CA LEU A 469 4.35 17.17 4.71
C LEU A 469 4.94 17.27 6.13
N TYR A 470 6.24 17.49 6.17
CA TYR A 470 7.02 17.73 7.37
C TYR A 470 7.60 19.14 7.26
N ARG A 471 7.31 19.98 8.24
CA ARG A 471 7.73 21.38 8.32
C ARG A 471 8.74 21.60 9.41
#